data_AF-A0A7S4A7A9-F1
#
_entry.id   AF-A0A7S4A7A9-F1
#
_cell.length_a   1.000
_cell.length_b   1.000
_cell.length_c   1.000
_cell.angle_alpha   90.00
_cell.angle_beta   90.00
_cell.angle_gamma   90.00
#
_symmetry.space_group_name_H-M   'P 1'
#
loop_
_entity.id
_entity.type
_entity.pdbx_description
1 polymer ?
#
loop_
_entity_poly.entity_id
_entity_poly.type
_entity_poly.pdbx_seq_one_letter_code
_entity_poly.pdbx_strand_id
1 'polypeptide(L)'
;LVAAAADAARRVGERGFVNYFGLQRFGTGATSNAIVGEAVLKAATGRGEWKAVSDLILGARARDEPREVEAKAHYAAGRLREAVDAMPRRQRVERGLLEGLVRHGANAHLSAFETLPKNLRLMYVHAWRPGVFASFFGTSRLVRTSTGGDRRPCGTSHLAPRPCPSWRSTGRTTLTIELDSEVTVITTL
;
A
#
# COMPACT_ATOMS: atom_id res chain seq x y z
N LEU A 1 -4.54 33.59 19.01
CA LEU A 1 -4.59 32.13 18.74
C LEU A 1 -6.02 31.63 18.50
N VAL A 2 -6.98 31.91 19.38
CA VAL A 2 -8.38 31.44 19.24
C VAL A 2 -9.09 31.97 17.98
N ALA A 3 -8.92 33.25 17.63
CA ALA A 3 -9.54 33.84 16.43
C ALA A 3 -9.04 33.21 15.11
N ALA A 4 -7.75 32.92 15.01
CA ALA A 4 -7.16 32.28 13.83
C ALA A 4 -7.64 30.83 13.66
N ALA A 5 -7.84 30.10 14.76
CA ALA A 5 -8.41 28.75 14.73
C ALA A 5 -9.88 28.76 14.31
N ALA A 6 -10.66 29.74 14.77
CA ALA A 6 -12.07 29.91 14.37
C ALA A 6 -12.20 30.22 12.87
N ASP A 7 -11.33 31.09 12.33
CA ASP A 7 -11.30 31.38 10.90
C ASP A 7 -10.88 30.18 10.05
N ALA A 8 -9.90 29.40 10.51
CA ALA A 8 -9.51 28.16 9.83
C ALA A 8 -10.64 27.14 9.82
N ALA A 9 -11.35 26.95 10.94
CA ALA A 9 -12.49 26.04 11.04
C ALA A 9 -13.63 26.44 10.11
N ARG A 10 -13.96 27.74 10.04
CA ARG A 10 -14.96 28.27 9.10
C ARG A 10 -14.60 27.99 7.64
N ARG A 11 -13.34 28.24 7.26
CA ARG A 11 -12.85 27.99 5.88
C ARG A 11 -12.92 26.51 5.49
N VAL A 12 -12.64 25.59 6.43
CA VAL A 12 -12.78 24.14 6.18
C VAL A 12 -14.26 23.74 6.08
N GLY A 13 -15.15 24.36 6.85
CA GLY A 13 -16.59 24.14 6.72
C GLY A 13 -17.16 24.59 5.38
N GLU A 14 -16.71 25.74 4.87
CA GLU A 14 -17.21 26.31 3.60
C GLU A 14 -16.58 25.66 2.36
N ARG A 15 -15.28 25.36 2.39
CA ARG A 15 -14.53 24.86 1.22
C ARG A 15 -14.26 23.35 1.26
N GLY A 16 -14.56 22.71 2.39
CA GLY A 16 -14.14 21.34 2.65
C GLY A 16 -12.63 21.22 2.90
N PHE A 17 -12.16 19.99 2.97
CA PHE A 17 -10.73 19.67 3.04
C PHE A 17 -10.37 18.69 1.94
N VAL A 18 -9.08 18.64 1.60
CA VAL A 18 -8.56 17.68 0.62
C VAL A 18 -8.60 16.29 1.24
N ASN A 19 -9.30 15.36 0.59
CA ASN A 19 -9.34 13.95 1.02
C ASN A 19 -8.01 13.26 0.69
N TYR A 20 -7.01 13.51 1.53
CA TYR A 20 -5.70 12.88 1.44
C TYR A 20 -5.64 11.66 2.37
N PHE A 21 -5.06 10.55 1.88
CA PHE A 21 -4.80 9.40 2.72
C PHE A 21 -3.62 9.69 3.66
N GLY A 22 -3.89 9.91 4.95
CA GLY A 22 -2.85 10.19 5.93
C GLY A 22 -1.81 9.07 6.09
N LEU A 23 -0.62 9.44 6.58
CA LEU A 23 0.54 8.55 6.77
C LEU A 23 0.21 7.28 7.58
N GLN A 24 -0.78 7.34 8.47
CA GLN A 24 -1.28 6.22 9.26
C GLN A 24 -1.66 4.99 8.41
N ARG A 25 -2.12 5.15 7.16
CA ARG A 25 -2.50 4.04 6.27
C ARG A 25 -1.31 3.35 5.59
N PHE A 26 -0.15 3.98 5.61
CA PHE A 26 1.10 3.42 5.09
C PHE A 26 1.89 2.64 6.16
N GLY A 27 1.34 2.57 7.38
CA GLY A 27 1.99 2.02 8.56
C GLY A 27 2.90 3.06 9.21
N THR A 28 2.88 3.14 10.53
CA THR A 28 3.81 3.98 11.32
C THR A 28 5.17 3.30 11.51
N GLY A 29 5.40 2.16 10.84
CA GLY A 29 6.62 1.38 10.92
C GLY A 29 7.76 1.98 10.10
N ALA A 30 8.98 1.52 10.36
CA ALA A 30 10.19 1.98 9.67
C ALA A 30 10.26 1.56 8.18
N THR A 31 9.45 0.60 7.73
CA THR A 31 9.29 0.25 6.31
C THR A 31 7.91 0.65 5.84
N SER A 32 7.86 1.40 4.74
CA SER A 32 6.59 1.76 4.10
C SER A 32 5.91 0.51 3.56
N ASN A 33 4.66 0.28 3.97
CA ASN A 33 3.83 -0.80 3.44
C ASN A 33 3.68 -0.73 1.91
N ALA A 34 3.89 0.45 1.31
CA ALA A 34 3.85 0.64 -0.14
C ALA A 34 4.98 -0.11 -0.86
N ILE A 35 6.18 -0.14 -0.30
CA ILE A 35 7.35 -0.83 -0.89
C ILE A 35 7.13 -2.34 -0.86
N VAL A 36 6.63 -2.85 0.27
CA VAL A 36 6.27 -4.27 0.40
C VAL A 36 5.13 -4.62 -0.56
N GLY A 37 4.14 -3.74 -0.70
CA GLY A 37 3.05 -3.90 -1.66
C GLY A 37 3.51 -4.00 -3.11
N GLU A 38 4.47 -3.17 -3.51
CA GLU A 38 5.08 -3.23 -4.83
C GLU A 38 5.82 -4.55 -5.05
N ALA A 39 6.61 -4.98 -4.08
CA ALA A 39 7.33 -6.25 -4.15
C ALA A 39 6.37 -7.45 -4.26
N VAL A 40 5.25 -7.43 -3.53
CA VAL A 40 4.20 -8.46 -3.63
C VAL A 40 3.57 -8.48 -5.04
N LEU A 41 3.31 -7.32 -5.64
CA LEU A 41 2.76 -7.24 -7.00
C LEU A 41 3.75 -7.74 -8.07
N LYS A 42 5.03 -7.41 -7.92
CA LYS A 42 6.09 -7.93 -8.80
C LYS A 42 6.23 -9.44 -8.67
N ALA A 43 6.19 -9.97 -7.44
CA ALA A 43 6.23 -11.41 -7.20
C ALA A 43 4.98 -12.14 -7.75
N ALA A 44 3.79 -11.56 -7.59
CA ALA A 44 2.54 -12.13 -8.10
C ALA A 44 2.45 -12.13 -9.64
N THR A 45 3.09 -11.17 -10.31
CA THR A 45 3.16 -11.11 -11.78
C THR A 45 4.29 -11.93 -12.38
N GLY A 46 5.04 -12.68 -11.56
CA GLY A 46 6.16 -13.51 -12.00
C GLY A 46 7.44 -12.74 -12.33
N ARG A 47 7.47 -11.43 -12.08
CA ARG A 47 8.62 -10.53 -12.34
C ARG A 47 9.56 -10.40 -11.14
N GLY A 48 9.25 -11.02 -10.00
CA GLY A 48 10.01 -10.90 -8.77
C GLY A 48 9.96 -12.16 -7.91
N GLU A 49 10.83 -12.20 -6.91
CA GLU A 49 10.96 -13.34 -6.01
C GLU A 49 10.18 -13.13 -4.71
N TRP A 50 9.48 -14.17 -4.25
CA TRP A 50 8.81 -14.18 -2.94
C TRP A 50 9.78 -14.07 -1.76
N LYS A 51 11.05 -14.46 -1.98
CA LYS A 51 12.13 -14.25 -1.02
C LYS A 51 12.37 -12.77 -0.74
N ALA A 52 12.38 -11.93 -1.78
CA ALA A 52 12.56 -10.49 -1.64
C ALA A 52 11.44 -9.84 -0.78
N VAL A 53 10.20 -10.32 -0.92
CA VAL A 53 9.08 -9.87 -0.07
C VAL A 53 9.35 -10.23 1.40
N SER A 54 9.80 -11.45 1.66
CA SER A 54 10.11 -11.91 3.02
C SER A 54 11.27 -11.12 3.62
N ASP A 55 12.30 -10.84 2.82
CA ASP A 55 13.47 -10.07 3.24
C ASP A 55 13.12 -8.60 3.53
N LEU A 56 12.18 -8.00 2.79
CA LEU A 56 11.67 -6.65 3.10
C LEU A 56 10.90 -6.59 4.43
N ILE A 57 10.15 -7.65 4.75
CA ILE A 57 9.38 -7.74 5.99
C ILE A 57 10.31 -8.03 7.17
N LEU A 58 11.22 -8.99 7.03
CA LEU A 58 12.10 -9.50 8.08
C LEU A 58 13.48 -8.81 8.14
N GLY A 59 13.76 -7.85 7.26
CA GLY A 59 15.01 -7.11 7.26
C GLY A 59 15.21 -6.26 8.52
N ALA A 60 16.45 -6.22 9.02
CA ALA A 60 16.85 -5.44 10.19
C ALA A 60 16.75 -3.93 9.92
N ARG A 61 16.30 -3.16 10.92
CA ARG A 61 16.05 -1.71 10.79
C ARG A 61 16.63 -0.96 11.98
N ALA A 62 16.99 0.31 11.74
CA ALA A 62 17.65 1.16 12.73
C ALA A 62 16.79 1.51 13.97
N ARG A 63 15.46 1.36 13.89
CA ARG A 63 14.51 1.65 14.99
C ARG A 63 13.93 0.38 15.64
N ASP A 64 14.44 -0.78 15.30
CA ASP A 64 13.95 -2.04 15.85
C ASP A 64 14.37 -2.18 17.32
N GLU A 65 13.54 -2.85 18.12
CA GLU A 65 13.86 -3.19 19.51
C GLU A 65 14.99 -4.24 19.55
N PRO A 66 15.86 -4.29 20.59
CA PRO A 66 16.97 -5.26 20.64
C PRO A 66 16.56 -6.71 20.36
N ARG A 67 15.39 -7.15 20.86
CA ARG A 67 14.84 -8.50 20.58
C ARG A 67 14.44 -8.71 19.13
N GLU A 68 13.93 -7.68 18.47
CA GLU A 68 13.60 -7.75 17.04
C GLU A 68 14.87 -7.82 16.21
N VAL A 69 15.91 -7.07 16.57
CA VAL A 69 17.23 -7.13 15.92
C VAL A 69 17.82 -8.54 16.03
N GLU A 70 17.78 -9.15 17.22
CA GLU A 70 18.24 -10.52 17.45
C GLU A 70 17.45 -11.54 16.62
N ALA A 71 16.11 -11.46 16.63
CA ALA A 71 15.26 -12.35 15.84
C ALA A 71 15.55 -12.25 14.32
N LYS A 72 15.77 -11.02 13.83
CA LYS A 72 16.11 -10.79 12.42
C LYS A 72 17.53 -11.24 12.08
N ALA A 73 18.47 -11.17 13.02
CA ALA A 73 19.80 -11.75 12.85
C ALA A 73 19.75 -13.28 12.77
N HIS A 74 18.89 -13.93 13.57
CA HIS A 74 18.63 -15.37 13.47
C HIS A 74 18.02 -15.75 12.12
N TYR A 75 17.07 -14.98 11.61
CA TYR A 75 16.52 -15.16 10.26
C TYR A 75 17.61 -15.05 9.18
N ALA A 76 18.45 -14.01 9.24
CA ALA A 76 19.55 -13.82 8.29
C ALA A 76 20.57 -14.97 8.32
N ALA A 77 20.75 -15.62 9.47
CA ALA A 77 21.60 -16.79 9.63
C ALA A 77 20.91 -18.13 9.29
N GLY A 78 19.66 -18.11 8.83
CA GLY A 78 18.88 -19.31 8.48
C GLY A 78 18.34 -20.09 9.69
N ARG A 79 18.47 -19.56 10.91
CA ARG A 79 18.01 -20.16 12.17
C ARG A 79 16.56 -19.78 12.45
N LEU A 80 15.63 -20.43 11.75
CA LEU A 80 14.22 -20.04 11.74
C LEU A 80 13.50 -20.26 13.08
N ARG A 81 13.82 -21.33 13.82
CA ARG A 81 13.14 -21.63 15.09
C ARG A 81 13.54 -20.61 16.17
N GLU A 82 14.83 -20.34 16.25
CA GLU A 82 15.42 -19.34 17.13
C GLU A 82 14.91 -17.93 16.79
N ALA A 83 14.71 -17.64 15.50
CA ALA A 83 14.09 -16.39 15.06
C ALA A 83 12.63 -16.24 15.56
N VAL A 84 11.83 -17.32 15.53
CA VAL A 84 10.45 -17.29 16.05
C VAL A 84 10.42 -17.04 17.56
N ASP A 85 11.32 -17.68 18.30
CA ASP A 85 11.38 -17.60 19.76
C ASP A 85 11.84 -16.21 20.25
N ALA A 86 12.81 -15.60 19.54
CA ALA A 86 13.28 -14.26 19.82
C ALA A 86 12.26 -13.17 19.42
N MET A 87 11.40 -13.43 18.43
CA MET A 87 10.46 -12.43 17.90
C MET A 87 9.36 -12.06 18.92
N PRO A 88 9.19 -10.77 19.25
CA PRO A 88 8.18 -10.36 20.22
C PRO A 88 6.75 -10.58 19.70
N ARG A 89 5.83 -10.98 20.60
CA ARG A 89 4.43 -11.32 20.26
C ARG A 89 3.61 -10.19 19.63
N ARG A 90 4.05 -8.94 19.78
CA ARG A 90 3.42 -7.76 19.15
C ARG A 90 3.58 -7.75 17.62
N GLN A 91 4.65 -8.33 17.11
CA GLN A 91 4.98 -8.40 15.68
C GLN A 91 4.29 -9.59 15.02
N ARG A 92 2.97 -9.47 14.84
CA ARG A 92 2.13 -10.57 14.33
C ARG A 92 2.45 -10.97 12.89
N VAL A 93 2.89 -10.02 12.07
CA VAL A 93 3.22 -10.28 10.66
C VAL A 93 4.53 -11.06 10.58
N GLU A 94 5.58 -10.52 11.18
CA GLU A 94 6.94 -11.05 11.15
C GLU A 94 6.97 -12.45 11.76
N ARG A 95 6.36 -12.61 12.93
CA ARG A 95 6.26 -13.90 13.61
C ARG A 95 5.43 -14.90 12.80
N GLY A 96 4.28 -14.49 12.25
CA GLY A 96 3.45 -15.38 11.42
C GLY A 96 4.16 -15.83 10.15
N LEU A 97 4.99 -14.97 9.55
CA LEU A 97 5.79 -15.30 8.38
C LEU A 97 6.90 -16.31 8.75
N LEU A 98 7.62 -16.09 9.86
CA LEU A 98 8.63 -17.03 10.36
C LEU A 98 8.02 -18.39 10.72
N GLU A 99 6.86 -18.42 11.39
CA GLU A 99 6.12 -19.66 11.68
C GLU A 99 5.72 -20.40 10.39
N GLY A 100 5.31 -19.66 9.35
CA GLY A 100 5.02 -20.21 8.03
C GLY A 100 6.26 -20.85 7.38
N LEU A 101 7.42 -20.20 7.46
CA LEU A 101 8.68 -20.73 6.93
C LEU A 101 9.14 -21.98 7.69
N VAL A 102 8.96 -22.03 9.02
CA VAL A 102 9.24 -23.23 9.81
C VAL A 102 8.33 -24.40 9.40
N ARG A 103 7.05 -24.11 9.10
CA ARG A 103 6.06 -25.14 8.73
C ARG A 103 6.24 -25.68 7.31
N HIS A 104 6.47 -24.80 6.35
CA HIS A 104 6.48 -25.14 4.91
C HIS A 104 7.90 -25.33 4.35
N GLY A 105 8.94 -24.98 5.12
CA GLY A 105 10.34 -25.07 4.72
C GLY A 105 10.94 -23.69 4.39
N ALA A 106 12.26 -23.57 4.54
CA ALA A 106 12.97 -22.30 4.47
C ALA A 106 12.83 -21.56 3.12
N ASN A 107 12.61 -22.30 2.03
CA ASN A 107 12.48 -21.74 0.68
C ASN A 107 11.01 -21.47 0.29
N ALA A 108 10.04 -21.91 1.09
CA ALA A 108 8.61 -21.83 0.77
C ALA A 108 8.01 -20.46 1.15
N HIS A 109 8.60 -19.38 0.65
CA HIS A 109 8.20 -18.00 0.98
C HIS A 109 6.77 -17.66 0.57
N LEU A 110 6.29 -18.18 -0.56
CA LEU A 110 4.90 -18.00 -1.00
C LEU A 110 3.92 -18.62 0.01
N SER A 111 4.11 -19.89 0.34
CA SER A 111 3.24 -20.62 1.30
C SER A 111 3.29 -20.00 2.71
N ALA A 112 4.46 -19.53 3.13
CA ALA A 112 4.60 -18.79 4.38
C ALA A 112 3.81 -17.46 4.37
N PHE A 113 3.85 -16.72 3.26
CA PHE A 113 3.07 -15.49 3.12
C PHE A 113 1.56 -15.75 3.07
N GLU A 114 1.13 -16.82 2.41
CA GLU A 114 -0.29 -17.23 2.33
C GLU A 114 -0.87 -17.65 3.69
N THR A 115 -0.02 -18.12 4.61
CA THR A 115 -0.41 -18.44 5.98
C THR A 115 -0.89 -17.21 6.75
N LEU A 116 -0.48 -16.00 6.35
CA LEU A 116 -0.92 -14.77 6.98
C LEU A 116 -2.44 -14.52 6.76
N PRO A 117 -3.14 -13.94 7.74
CA PRO A 117 -4.55 -13.63 7.59
C PRO A 117 -4.77 -12.63 6.44
N LYS A 118 -5.87 -12.84 5.70
CA LYS A 118 -6.21 -12.07 4.48
C LYS A 118 -6.14 -10.56 4.67
N ASN A 119 -6.55 -10.06 5.84
CA ASN A 119 -6.56 -8.63 6.16
C ASN A 119 -5.15 -8.02 6.13
N LEU A 120 -4.13 -8.73 6.62
CA LEU A 120 -2.75 -8.25 6.62
C LEU A 120 -2.15 -8.31 5.22
N ARG A 121 -2.47 -9.34 4.42
CA ARG A 121 -2.05 -9.42 3.01
C ARG A 121 -2.62 -8.28 2.18
N LEU A 122 -3.91 -8.00 2.36
CA LEU A 122 -4.59 -6.89 1.67
C LEU A 122 -4.02 -5.53 2.05
N MET A 123 -3.53 -5.36 3.28
CA MET A 123 -2.88 -4.11 3.70
C MET A 123 -1.74 -3.71 2.75
N TYR A 124 -0.89 -4.65 2.34
CA TYR A 124 0.23 -4.37 1.44
C TYR A 124 -0.24 -3.96 0.04
N VAL A 125 -1.21 -4.69 -0.52
CA VAL A 125 -1.79 -4.38 -1.83
C VAL A 125 -2.49 -3.01 -1.82
N HIS A 126 -3.19 -2.71 -0.72
CA HIS A 126 -3.86 -1.42 -0.56
C HIS A 126 -2.89 -0.27 -0.31
N ALA A 127 -1.73 -0.51 0.30
CA ALA A 127 -0.73 0.52 0.57
C ALA A 127 0.03 0.98 -0.68
N TRP A 128 0.12 0.13 -1.72
CA TRP A 128 0.73 0.52 -2.99
C TRP A 128 -0.10 1.59 -3.73
N ARG A 129 -1.44 1.47 -3.71
CA ARG A 129 -2.36 2.36 -4.43
C ARG A 129 -2.28 3.85 -4.05
N PRO A 130 -2.20 4.25 -2.76
CA PRO A 130 -2.25 5.65 -2.38
C PRO A 130 -0.97 6.43 -2.68
N GLY A 131 0.18 5.80 -2.95
CA GLY A 131 1.37 6.52 -3.46
C GLY A 131 1.15 7.05 -4.89
N VAL A 132 0.59 6.20 -5.75
CA VAL A 132 0.15 6.59 -7.09
C VAL A 132 -1.00 7.59 -7.01
N PHE A 133 -1.99 7.35 -6.14
CA PHE A 133 -3.13 8.25 -5.98
C PHE A 133 -2.72 9.63 -5.42
N ALA A 134 -1.86 9.68 -4.40
CA ALA A 134 -1.39 10.92 -3.80
C ALA A 134 -0.51 11.72 -4.76
N SER A 135 0.39 11.06 -5.49
CA SER A 135 1.19 11.72 -6.53
C SER A 135 0.31 12.25 -7.67
N PHE A 136 -0.64 11.43 -8.14
CA PHE A 136 -1.56 11.75 -9.23
C PHE A 136 -2.58 12.85 -8.88
N PHE A 137 -3.19 12.81 -7.69
CA PHE A 137 -4.22 13.78 -7.27
C PHE A 137 -3.65 14.97 -6.48
N GLY A 138 -2.60 14.78 -5.70
CA GLY A 138 -2.08 15.79 -4.76
C GLY A 138 -1.15 16.82 -5.39
N THR A 139 -0.50 16.51 -6.50
CA THR A 139 0.49 17.41 -7.14
C THR A 139 0.01 17.85 -8.52
N SER A 140 -0.39 16.93 -9.39
CA SER A 140 -0.66 17.24 -10.80
C SER A 140 -1.98 17.98 -11.04
N ARG A 141 -2.97 17.84 -10.13
CA ARG A 141 -4.27 18.52 -10.25
C ARG A 141 -4.34 19.86 -9.51
N LEU A 142 -3.41 20.13 -8.58
CA LEU A 142 -3.32 21.40 -7.86
C LEU A 142 -2.40 22.42 -8.56
N VAL A 143 -1.57 21.99 -9.52
CA VAL A 143 -0.74 22.91 -10.31
C VAL A 143 -1.62 23.63 -11.36
N ARG A 144 -1.98 24.87 -10.99
CA ARG A 144 -2.55 25.97 -11.79
C ARG A 144 -3.93 25.75 -12.44
N THR A 145 -4.96 26.16 -11.72
CA THR A 145 -5.99 27.06 -12.29
C THR A 145 -5.72 28.46 -11.75
N SER A 146 -4.96 29.27 -12.50
CA SER A 146 -4.74 30.69 -12.18
C SER A 146 -5.90 31.60 -12.64
N THR A 147 -7.03 31.02 -13.03
CA THR A 147 -8.23 31.76 -13.41
C THR A 147 -9.35 31.39 -12.44
N GLY A 148 -9.90 32.41 -11.78
CA GLY A 148 -10.92 32.27 -10.75
C GLY A 148 -12.11 31.42 -11.20
N GLY A 149 -12.55 30.56 -10.29
CA GLY A 149 -13.70 29.67 -10.43
C GLY A 149 -13.28 28.21 -10.48
N ASP A 150 -13.88 27.40 -9.60
CA ASP A 150 -13.80 25.93 -9.58
C ASP A 150 -14.47 25.34 -10.85
N ARG A 151 -13.94 25.65 -12.03
CA ARG A 151 -14.40 25.10 -13.31
C ARG A 151 -13.69 23.78 -13.52
N ARG A 152 -14.45 22.69 -13.41
CA ARG A 152 -13.98 21.32 -13.52
C ARG A 152 -13.71 20.97 -14.98
N PRO A 153 -12.55 20.39 -15.32
CA PRO A 153 -12.27 19.94 -16.68
C PRO A 153 -13.23 18.83 -17.11
N CYS A 154 -13.68 18.89 -18.35
CA CYS A 154 -14.42 17.83 -19.02
C CYS A 154 -13.56 16.54 -19.03
N GLY A 155 -14.09 15.41 -18.55
CA GLY A 155 -13.35 14.13 -18.47
C GLY A 155 -12.96 13.70 -17.05
N THR A 156 -13.39 14.40 -16.01
CA THR A 156 -13.24 13.92 -14.63
C THR A 156 -14.33 12.89 -14.29
N SER A 157 -13.93 11.74 -13.77
CA SER A 157 -14.86 10.71 -13.29
C SER A 157 -15.57 11.18 -12.02
N HIS A 158 -16.90 11.02 -11.99
CA HIS A 158 -17.74 11.41 -10.86
C HIS A 158 -18.45 10.19 -10.28
N LEU A 159 -18.43 10.07 -8.95
CA LEU A 159 -19.33 9.17 -8.22
C LEU A 159 -20.74 9.77 -8.27
N ALA A 160 -21.52 9.40 -9.28
CA ALA A 160 -22.94 9.71 -9.33
C ALA A 160 -23.70 8.71 -8.44
N PRO A 161 -24.59 9.17 -7.53
CA PRO A 161 -25.36 8.28 -6.67
C PRO A 161 -26.40 7.41 -7.43
N ARG A 162 -26.58 7.63 -8.73
CA ARG A 162 -27.34 6.78 -9.66
C ARG A 162 -26.72 6.83 -11.06
N PRO A 163 -26.76 5.74 -11.85
CA PRO A 163 -26.38 5.79 -13.25
C PRO A 163 -27.31 6.75 -14.01
N CYS A 164 -26.73 7.68 -14.78
CA CYS A 164 -27.48 8.56 -15.68
C CYS A 164 -28.26 7.72 -16.71
N PRO A 165 -29.57 7.94 -16.92
CA PRO A 165 -30.39 7.13 -17.84
C PRO A 165 -29.98 7.20 -19.32
N SER A 166 -29.13 8.15 -19.70
CA SER A 166 -28.74 8.41 -21.09
C SER A 166 -27.44 7.76 -21.53
N TRP A 167 -26.71 7.07 -20.64
CA TRP A 167 -25.42 6.48 -20.98
C TRP A 167 -25.58 5.02 -21.44
N ARG A 168 -25.74 4.84 -22.76
CA ARG A 168 -25.59 3.52 -23.40
C ARG A 168 -24.10 3.16 -23.44
N SER A 169 -23.71 2.15 -22.66
CA SER A 169 -22.37 1.58 -22.69
C SER A 169 -22.20 0.67 -23.92
N THR A 170 -21.83 1.24 -25.06
CA THR A 170 -21.16 0.47 -26.12
C THR A 170 -19.67 0.73 -25.99
N GLY A 171 -18.99 -0.10 -25.20
CA GLY A 171 -17.54 -0.03 -25.03
C GLY A 171 -17.07 -0.81 -23.82
N ARG A 172 -16.50 -2.00 -24.07
CA ARG A 172 -15.76 -2.82 -23.10
C ARG A 172 -14.71 -1.91 -22.44
N THR A 173 -14.84 -1.65 -21.14
CA THR A 173 -13.91 -0.76 -20.43
C THR A 173 -12.65 -1.55 -20.10
N THR A 174 -11.67 -1.44 -20.98
CA THR A 174 -10.36 -2.04 -20.78
C THR A 174 -9.52 -1.11 -19.90
N LEU A 175 -9.11 -1.59 -18.73
CA LEU A 175 -8.30 -0.83 -17.78
C LEU A 175 -6.83 -1.16 -18.04
N THR A 176 -6.16 -0.32 -18.84
CA THR A 176 -4.74 -0.47 -19.13
C THR A 176 -3.93 0.15 -17.99
N ILE A 177 -3.14 -0.65 -17.29
CA ILE A 177 -2.22 -0.18 -16.25
C ILE A 177 -0.82 -0.24 -16.86
N GLU A 178 -0.24 0.92 -17.19
CA GLU A 178 1.17 1.02 -17.58
C GLU A 178 2.05 0.87 -16.35
N LEU A 179 2.89 -0.16 -16.36
CA LEU A 179 4.01 -0.33 -15.45
C LEU A 179 5.26 -0.49 -16.31
N ASP A 180 6.07 0.57 -16.34
CA ASP A 180 7.37 0.71 -17.00
C ASP A 180 7.55 -0.07 -18.32
N SER A 181 7.37 0.67 -19.42
CA SER A 181 7.82 0.37 -20.79
C SER A 181 7.21 -0.83 -21.55
N GLU A 182 6.25 -1.59 -21.02
CA GLU A 182 5.41 -2.48 -21.85
C GLU A 182 3.93 -2.47 -21.43
N VAL A 183 3.06 -2.13 -22.40
CA VAL A 183 1.61 -2.04 -22.23
C VAL A 183 1.00 -3.45 -22.14
N THR A 184 0.60 -3.88 -20.94
CA THR A 184 -0.15 -5.14 -20.77
C THR A 184 -1.63 -4.84 -20.54
N VAL A 185 -2.47 -5.35 -21.45
CA VAL A 185 -3.91 -5.14 -21.46
C VAL A 185 -4.60 -6.24 -20.65
N ILE A 186 -5.05 -5.95 -19.43
CA ILE A 186 -5.89 -6.88 -18.66
C ILE A 186 -7.35 -6.62 -19.04
N THR A 187 -7.94 -7.55 -19.78
CA THR A 187 -9.36 -7.55 -20.12
C THR A 187 -10.13 -8.28 -19.01
N THR A 188 -10.81 -7.55 -18.13
CA THR A 188 -11.84 -8.14 -17.27
C THR A 188 -13.10 -8.42 -18.10
N LEU A 189 -13.62 -9.65 -18.05
CA LEU A 189 -14.94 -10.02 -18.54
C LEU A 189 -16.03 -9.23 -17.80
#